data_AF-A0A9D2GRJ2-F1
#
_entry.id   AF-A0A9D2GRJ2-F1
#
_cell.length_a   1.000
_cell.length_b   1.000
_cell.length_c   1.000
_cell.angle_alpha   90.00
_cell.angle_beta   90.00
_cell.angle_gamma   90.00
#
_symmetry.space_group_name_H-M   'P 1'
#
loop_
_entity.id
_entity.type
_entity.pdbx_description
1 polymer ?
#
loop_
_entity_poly.entity_id
_entity_poly.type
_entity_poly.pdbx_seq_one_letter_code
_entity_poly.pdbx_strand_id
1 'polypeptide(L)'
;MAEEQLFYRFRKLKHIFEYKELENQEIYFASPEELNDPMEYYQNIIFQGDEVVWKNLFKHYFAYMFLNLIEFKISQSEELLYKKNKQFIYFYGSFKDYPFLKKLFYTAYNDFYNTLNLDYKIFENKKISYNKLLNICRVLNELISNIIIKYMGDYENSNYKIDEDRLKKLI
;
A
#
# COMPACT_ATOMS: atom_id res chain seq x y z
N MET A 1 -6.30 -1.07 -26.26
CA MET A 1 -5.67 -2.36 -25.96
C MET A 1 -5.21 -2.30 -24.52
N ALA A 2 -5.70 -3.19 -23.67
CA ALA A 2 -5.25 -3.26 -22.28
C ALA A 2 -3.80 -3.76 -22.27
N GLU A 3 -2.88 -2.95 -21.74
CA GLU A 3 -1.52 -3.41 -21.48
C GLU A 3 -1.59 -4.45 -20.36
N GLU A 4 -1.22 -5.69 -20.68
CA GLU A 4 -1.07 -6.76 -19.70
C GLU A 4 -0.03 -6.36 -18.66
N GLN A 5 -0.47 -6.31 -17.41
CA GLN A 5 0.34 -5.96 -16.24
C GLN A 5 1.27 -7.14 -15.92
N LEU A 6 2.48 -7.12 -16.50
CA LEU A 6 3.48 -8.19 -16.36
C LEU A 6 4.03 -8.26 -14.93
N PHE A 7 3.49 -9.18 -14.13
CA PHE A 7 4.20 -9.75 -12.99
C PHE A 7 5.33 -10.62 -13.57
N TYR A 8 6.58 -10.19 -13.38
CA TYR A 8 7.82 -10.77 -13.92
C TYR A 8 8.03 -10.54 -15.43
N ARG A 9 9.15 -9.88 -15.78
CA ARG A 9 9.53 -9.59 -17.17
C ARG A 9 10.80 -10.36 -17.52
N PHE A 10 10.64 -11.41 -18.32
CA PHE A 10 11.76 -11.93 -19.10
C PHE A 10 12.24 -10.86 -20.10
N ARG A 11 13.55 -10.90 -20.41
CA ARG A 11 14.12 -10.06 -21.46
C ARG A 11 13.32 -10.22 -22.75
N LYS A 12 13.12 -9.11 -23.49
CA LYS A 12 12.34 -9.16 -24.73
C LYS A 12 13.04 -10.10 -25.71
N LEU A 13 12.28 -11.06 -26.26
CA LEU A 13 12.80 -12.08 -27.17
C LEU A 13 13.47 -11.46 -28.41
N LYS A 14 13.04 -10.26 -28.83
CA LYS A 14 13.69 -9.49 -29.91
C LYS A 14 15.20 -9.29 -29.72
N HIS A 15 15.66 -9.19 -28.46
CA HIS A 15 17.08 -8.95 -28.17
C HIS A 15 17.95 -10.14 -28.57
N ILE A 16 17.42 -11.38 -28.53
CA ILE A 16 18.15 -12.57 -28.99
C ILE A 16 18.57 -12.40 -30.46
N PHE A 17 17.68 -11.87 -31.30
CA PHE A 17 17.95 -11.61 -32.70
C PHE A 17 18.80 -10.34 -32.91
N GLU A 18 18.55 -9.29 -32.12
CA GLU A 18 19.25 -8.00 -32.21
C GLU A 18 20.75 -8.15 -31.91
N TYR A 19 21.11 -8.99 -30.93
CA TYR A 19 22.49 -9.24 -30.53
C TYR A 19 23.08 -10.54 -31.09
N LYS A 20 22.31 -11.31 -31.88
CA LYS A 20 22.74 -12.59 -32.49
C LYS A 20 23.28 -13.61 -31.48
N GLU A 21 22.62 -13.68 -30.32
CA GLU A 21 23.08 -14.48 -29.18
C GLU A 21 23.14 -15.97 -29.51
N LEU A 22 22.20 -16.47 -30.34
CA LEU A 22 22.19 -17.88 -30.75
C LEU A 22 23.34 -18.19 -31.71
N GLU A 23 23.59 -17.32 -32.67
CA GLU A 23 24.68 -17.48 -33.65
C GLU A 23 26.04 -17.37 -33.00
N ASN A 24 26.19 -16.46 -32.03
CA ASN A 24 27.43 -16.26 -31.29
C ASN A 24 27.60 -17.26 -30.13
N GLN A 25 26.57 -18.06 -29.82
CA GLN A 25 26.52 -18.97 -28.66
C GLN A 25 26.75 -18.24 -27.33
N GLU A 26 26.23 -17.04 -27.21
CA GLU A 26 26.36 -16.18 -26.04
C GLU A 26 25.09 -16.22 -25.19
N ILE A 27 25.24 -16.12 -23.87
CA ILE A 27 24.13 -16.01 -22.93
C ILE A 27 24.19 -14.64 -22.28
N TYR A 28 23.10 -13.89 -22.37
CA TYR A 28 22.97 -12.60 -21.70
C TYR A 28 22.90 -12.77 -20.19
N PHE A 29 23.87 -12.19 -19.48
CA PHE A 29 23.81 -11.99 -18.03
C PHE A 29 23.25 -10.60 -17.73
N ALA A 30 22.13 -10.54 -17.02
CA ALA A 30 21.56 -9.28 -16.55
C ALA A 30 22.51 -8.61 -15.56
N SER A 31 22.60 -7.27 -15.59
CA SER A 31 23.35 -6.54 -14.57
C SER A 31 22.65 -6.67 -13.20
N PRO A 32 23.35 -6.42 -12.08
CA PRO A 32 22.73 -6.44 -10.75
C PRO A 32 21.51 -5.52 -10.61
N GLU A 33 21.45 -4.43 -11.37
CA GLU A 33 20.32 -3.49 -11.39
C GLU A 33 19.11 -4.01 -12.19
N GLU A 34 19.35 -4.92 -13.13
CA GLU A 34 18.33 -5.56 -13.97
C GLU A 34 17.89 -6.92 -13.42
N LEU A 35 18.62 -7.47 -12.45
CA LEU A 35 18.23 -8.65 -11.69
C LEU A 35 16.85 -8.40 -11.08
N ASN A 36 15.89 -9.25 -11.41
CA ASN A 36 14.55 -9.24 -10.82
C ASN A 36 14.04 -10.68 -10.77
N ASP A 37 14.91 -11.60 -10.36
CA ASP A 37 14.63 -13.03 -10.31
C ASP A 37 13.99 -13.41 -8.96
N PRO A 38 12.71 -13.85 -8.94
CA PRO A 38 12.06 -14.39 -7.75
C PRO A 38 12.83 -15.54 -7.09
N MET A 39 13.60 -16.32 -7.85
CA MET A 39 14.40 -17.44 -7.33
C MET A 39 15.63 -16.98 -6.55
N GLU A 40 16.10 -15.75 -6.79
CA GLU A 40 17.21 -15.14 -6.04
C GLU A 40 16.72 -14.22 -4.90
N TYR A 41 15.45 -14.33 -4.52
CA TYR A 41 14.80 -13.54 -3.46
C TYR A 41 14.82 -12.01 -3.68
N TYR A 42 15.17 -11.54 -4.87
CA TYR A 42 15.17 -10.12 -5.22
C TYR A 42 14.04 -9.80 -6.20
N GLN A 43 13.06 -9.02 -5.73
CA GLN A 43 11.97 -8.52 -6.56
C GLN A 43 11.95 -6.99 -6.55
N ASN A 44 12.25 -6.40 -7.71
CA ASN A 44 12.06 -4.97 -7.94
C ASN A 44 10.58 -4.69 -8.24
N ILE A 45 9.80 -4.54 -7.16
CA ILE A 45 8.37 -4.23 -7.24
C ILE A 45 8.20 -2.73 -7.48
N ILE A 46 7.53 -2.41 -8.58
CA ILE A 46 7.15 -1.05 -8.97
C ILE A 46 5.63 -0.95 -8.96
N PHE A 47 5.11 0.00 -8.21
CA PHE A 47 3.70 0.37 -8.21
C PHE A 47 3.48 1.55 -9.15
N GLN A 48 2.49 1.44 -10.03
CA GLN A 48 2.04 2.50 -10.91
C GLN A 48 0.52 2.38 -11.04
N GLY A 49 -0.17 3.50 -10.90
CA GLY A 49 -1.62 3.56 -10.94
C GLY A 49 -2.13 4.94 -11.32
N ASP A 50 -3.38 4.98 -11.78
CA ASP A 50 -4.14 6.21 -11.93
C ASP A 50 -4.67 6.70 -10.58
N GLU A 51 -5.36 7.83 -10.57
CA GLU A 51 -5.99 8.39 -9.37
C GLU A 51 -6.89 7.37 -8.64
N VAL A 52 -7.65 6.57 -9.39
CA VAL A 52 -8.58 5.57 -8.84
C VAL A 52 -7.82 4.47 -8.10
N VAL A 53 -6.73 3.98 -8.67
CA VAL A 53 -5.85 2.97 -8.07
C VAL A 53 -5.22 3.51 -6.78
N TRP A 54 -4.70 4.74 -6.79
CA TRP A 54 -4.10 5.36 -5.60
C TRP A 54 -5.10 5.61 -4.47
N LYS A 55 -6.30 6.12 -4.82
CA LYS A 55 -7.38 6.32 -3.86
C LYS A 55 -7.81 5.01 -3.20
N ASN A 56 -7.92 3.94 -3.98
CA ASN A 56 -8.23 2.61 -3.46
C ASN A 56 -7.09 2.04 -2.61
N LEU A 57 -5.83 2.22 -3.00
CA LEU A 57 -4.68 1.78 -2.22
C LEU A 57 -4.71 2.37 -0.80
N PHE A 58 -4.86 3.69 -0.67
CA PHE A 58 -4.89 4.34 0.65
C PHE A 58 -6.16 4.00 1.44
N LYS A 59 -7.30 3.80 0.76
CA LYS A 59 -8.54 3.31 1.38
C LYS A 59 -8.38 1.91 1.97
N HIS A 60 -7.72 1.00 1.26
CA HIS A 60 -7.43 -0.34 1.75
C HIS A 60 -6.36 -0.33 2.85
N TYR A 61 -5.35 0.52 2.73
CA TYR A 61 -4.36 0.73 3.78
C TYR A 61 -5.00 1.24 5.08
N PHE A 62 -5.88 2.24 4.99
CA PHE A 62 -6.66 2.74 6.11
C PHE A 62 -7.55 1.65 6.72
N ALA A 63 -8.24 0.85 5.89
CA ALA A 63 -9.07 -0.26 6.36
C ALA A 63 -8.28 -1.34 7.10
N TYR A 64 -7.10 -1.68 6.62
CA TYR A 64 -6.19 -2.58 7.32
C TYR A 64 -5.83 -2.02 8.70
N MET A 65 -5.38 -0.77 8.78
CA MET A 65 -5.02 -0.13 10.06
C MET A 65 -6.20 -0.02 11.03
N PHE A 66 -7.38 0.38 10.53
CA PHE A 66 -8.62 0.48 11.31
C PHE A 66 -9.00 -0.83 11.97
N LEU A 67 -8.98 -1.93 11.22
CA LEU A 67 -9.35 -3.24 11.74
C LEU A 67 -8.32 -3.79 12.71
N ASN A 68 -7.02 -3.62 12.43
CA ASN A 68 -5.96 -4.04 13.36
C ASN A 68 -6.03 -3.29 14.70
N LEU A 69 -6.30 -1.99 14.69
CA LEU A 69 -6.42 -1.21 15.94
C LEU A 69 -7.68 -1.57 16.74
N ILE A 70 -8.78 -1.86 16.05
CA ILE A 70 -10.02 -2.35 16.70
C ILE A 70 -9.82 -3.73 17.30
N GLU A 71 -9.24 -4.66 16.55
CA GLU A 71 -8.89 -5.99 17.04
C GLU A 71 -7.96 -5.89 18.25
N PHE A 72 -6.94 -5.03 18.19
CA PHE A 72 -6.05 -4.77 19.31
C PHE A 72 -6.79 -4.27 20.55
N LYS A 73 -7.67 -3.26 20.43
CA LYS A 73 -8.46 -2.78 21.59
C LYS A 73 -9.39 -3.86 22.16
N ILE A 74 -10.06 -4.63 21.30
CA ILE A 74 -10.94 -5.73 21.73
C ILE A 74 -10.12 -6.78 22.48
N SER A 75 -8.93 -7.14 21.97
CA SER A 75 -8.02 -8.09 22.60
C SER A 75 -7.39 -7.60 23.91
N GLN A 76 -7.36 -6.28 24.16
CA GLN A 76 -6.98 -5.74 25.46
C GLN A 76 -8.13 -5.81 26.48
N SER A 77 -9.38 -5.73 26.02
CA SER A 77 -10.57 -5.84 26.86
C SER A 77 -10.96 -7.28 27.22
N GLU A 78 -10.50 -8.27 26.44
CA GLU A 78 -10.71 -9.69 26.68
C GLU A 78 -9.38 -10.43 26.63
N GLU A 79 -8.97 -11.08 27.72
CA GLU A 79 -7.76 -11.92 27.81
C GLU A 79 -7.91 -13.21 26.96
N LEU A 80 -8.24 -13.13 25.67
CA LEU A 80 -8.59 -14.31 24.87
C LEU A 80 -8.54 -14.12 23.34
N LEU A 81 -7.42 -13.67 22.76
CA LEU A 81 -7.21 -13.80 21.31
C LEU A 81 -5.78 -14.21 20.89
N TYR A 82 -5.09 -14.99 21.72
CA TYR A 82 -3.73 -15.46 21.41
C TYR A 82 -3.65 -16.63 20.38
N LYS A 83 -4.71 -16.91 19.63
CA LYS A 83 -4.67 -17.93 18.57
C LYS A 83 -5.51 -17.54 17.36
N LYS A 84 -4.92 -16.78 16.45
CA LYS A 84 -5.11 -17.00 15.01
C LYS A 84 -4.05 -16.25 14.20
N ASN A 85 -3.04 -17.02 13.77
CA ASN A 85 -2.29 -16.75 12.55
C ASN A 85 -3.25 -16.74 11.35
N LYS A 86 -3.96 -15.64 11.14
CA LYS A 86 -4.55 -15.32 9.85
C LYS A 86 -4.11 -13.92 9.53
N GLN A 87 -3.27 -13.81 8.49
CA GLN A 87 -3.20 -12.60 7.68
C GLN A 87 -4.63 -12.29 7.26
N PHE A 88 -5.33 -11.49 8.05
CA PHE A 88 -6.62 -10.99 7.66
C PHE A 88 -6.35 -9.95 6.57
N ILE A 89 -6.36 -10.40 5.33
CA ILE A 89 -6.78 -9.57 4.22
C ILE A 89 -8.25 -9.30 4.52
N TYR A 90 -8.50 -8.29 5.35
CA TYR A 90 -9.85 -7.86 5.67
C TYR A 90 -10.45 -7.27 4.39
N PHE A 91 -11.22 -8.10 3.69
CA PHE A 91 -12.03 -7.63 2.58
C PHE A 91 -13.09 -6.67 3.12
N TYR A 92 -13.27 -5.55 2.43
CA TYR A 92 -14.28 -4.52 2.67
C TYR A 92 -15.71 -5.08 2.88
N GLY A 93 -15.98 -6.31 2.42
CA GLY A 93 -17.23 -7.04 2.64
C GLY A 93 -17.52 -7.39 4.10
N SER A 94 -16.52 -7.38 5.00
CA SER A 94 -16.64 -7.76 6.42
C SER A 94 -17.50 -6.80 7.26
N PHE A 95 -17.75 -5.57 6.78
CA PHE A 95 -18.55 -4.60 7.52
C PHE A 95 -20.07 -4.75 7.34
N LYS A 96 -20.53 -5.67 6.46
CA LYS A 96 -21.97 -5.83 6.17
C LYS A 96 -22.76 -6.23 7.41
N ASP A 97 -22.18 -7.07 8.25
CA ASP A 97 -22.83 -7.63 9.44
C ASP A 97 -22.68 -6.71 10.67
N TYR A 98 -21.93 -5.61 10.55
CA TYR A 98 -21.65 -4.67 11.64
C TYR A 98 -21.92 -3.20 11.23
N PRO A 99 -23.19 -2.76 11.20
CA PRO A 99 -23.57 -1.42 10.74
C PRO A 99 -22.90 -0.28 11.53
N PHE A 100 -22.71 -0.45 12.83
CA PHE A 100 -21.98 0.50 13.68
C PHE A 100 -20.52 0.65 13.23
N LEU A 101 -19.83 -0.48 13.06
CA LEU A 101 -18.44 -0.51 12.64
C LEU A 101 -18.26 0.07 11.24
N LYS A 102 -19.20 -0.22 10.33
CA LYS A 102 -19.28 0.39 9.00
C LYS A 102 -19.38 1.91 9.09
N LYS A 103 -20.31 2.42 9.90
CA LYS A 103 -20.48 3.87 10.10
C LYS A 103 -19.22 4.51 10.68
N LEU A 104 -18.63 3.90 11.69
CA LEU A 104 -17.39 4.36 12.32
C LEU A 104 -16.24 4.44 11.32
N PHE A 105 -16.05 3.35 10.55
CA PHE A 105 -15.06 3.26 9.49
C PHE A 105 -15.17 4.42 8.51
N TYR A 106 -16.36 4.64 7.93
CA TYR A 106 -16.55 5.68 6.92
C TYR A 106 -16.39 7.08 7.50
N THR A 107 -16.79 7.29 8.75
CA THR A 107 -16.60 8.59 9.43
C THR A 107 -15.11 8.89 9.61
N ALA A 108 -14.35 7.92 10.12
CA ALA A 108 -12.90 8.04 10.29
C ALA A 108 -12.15 8.16 8.95
N TYR A 109 -12.55 7.37 7.94
CA TYR A 109 -11.95 7.43 6.61
C TYR A 109 -12.19 8.78 5.92
N ASN A 110 -13.39 9.36 6.06
CA ASN A 110 -13.68 10.68 5.52
C ASN A 110 -12.85 11.77 6.21
N ASP A 111 -12.66 11.69 7.53
CA ASP A 111 -11.77 12.59 8.26
C ASP A 111 -10.31 12.45 7.79
N PHE A 112 -9.84 11.22 7.60
CA PHE A 112 -8.53 10.94 7.01
C PHE A 112 -8.39 11.54 5.61
N TYR A 113 -9.37 11.32 4.74
CA TYR A 113 -9.34 11.83 3.38
C TYR A 113 -9.30 13.37 3.35
N ASN A 114 -10.14 14.01 4.17
CA ASN A 114 -10.19 15.46 4.29
C ASN A 114 -8.94 16.06 4.94
N THR A 115 -8.35 15.37 5.94
CA THR A 115 -7.13 15.83 6.61
C THR A 115 -5.90 15.63 5.73
N LEU A 116 -5.87 14.54 4.96
CA LEU A 116 -4.81 14.28 3.99
C LEU A 116 -4.83 15.32 2.86
N ASN A 117 -6.03 15.73 2.41
CA ASN A 117 -6.28 16.76 1.39
C ASN A 117 -5.30 16.71 0.19
N LEU A 118 -4.92 15.50 -0.20
CA LEU A 118 -3.83 15.29 -1.14
C LEU A 118 -4.38 15.25 -2.56
N ASP A 119 -3.77 16.04 -3.45
CA ASP A 119 -4.02 15.91 -4.88
C ASP A 119 -3.34 14.64 -5.40
N TYR A 120 -4.15 13.60 -5.66
CA TYR A 120 -3.67 12.31 -6.13
C TYR A 120 -2.97 12.37 -7.50
N LYS A 121 -3.15 13.46 -8.25
CA LYS A 121 -2.42 13.72 -9.50
C LYS A 121 -0.91 13.74 -9.32
N ILE A 122 -0.40 14.03 -8.12
CA ILE A 122 1.03 13.98 -7.84
C ILE A 122 1.63 12.57 -8.03
N PHE A 123 0.79 11.53 -7.99
CA PHE A 123 1.16 10.13 -8.15
C PHE A 123 0.78 9.53 -9.49
N GLU A 124 -0.03 10.23 -10.29
CA GLU A 124 -0.59 9.71 -11.52
C GLU A 124 0.53 9.36 -12.51
N ASN A 125 0.49 8.13 -13.02
CA ASN A 125 1.47 7.59 -13.97
C ASN A 125 2.94 7.58 -13.49
N LYS A 126 3.20 7.85 -12.21
CA LYS A 126 4.54 7.71 -11.64
C LYS A 126 4.82 6.26 -11.27
N LYS A 127 6.02 5.80 -11.63
CA LYS A 127 6.57 4.52 -11.18
C LYS A 127 7.19 4.70 -9.79
N ILE A 128 6.56 4.10 -8.79
CA ILE A 128 6.99 4.19 -7.39
C ILE A 128 7.52 2.84 -6.96
N SER A 129 8.78 2.79 -6.52
CA SER A 129 9.37 1.55 -6.00
C SER A 129 8.72 1.14 -4.68
N TYR A 130 8.76 -0.15 -4.37
CA TYR A 130 8.25 -0.69 -3.11
C TYR A 130 8.76 0.06 -1.87
N ASN A 131 10.06 0.37 -1.81
CA ASN A 131 10.63 1.10 -0.68
C ASN A 131 10.08 2.53 -0.55
N LYS A 132 9.87 3.23 -1.68
CA LYS A 132 9.21 4.55 -1.66
C LYS A 132 7.76 4.43 -1.21
N LEU A 133 7.03 3.43 -1.71
CA LEU A 133 5.64 3.18 -1.30
C LEU A 133 5.55 2.88 0.20
N LEU A 134 6.48 2.07 0.74
CA LEU A 134 6.55 1.77 2.17
C LEU A 134 6.79 3.03 3.00
N ASN A 135 7.64 3.95 2.51
CA ASN A 135 7.88 5.22 3.19
C ASN A 135 6.64 6.14 3.16
N ILE A 136 5.90 6.18 2.05
CA ILE A 136 4.61 6.89 1.98
C ILE A 136 3.66 6.32 3.03
N CYS A 137 3.48 5.00 3.06
CA CYS A 137 2.65 4.31 4.05
C CYS A 137 3.08 4.59 5.50
N ARG A 138 4.39 4.62 5.79
CA ARG A 138 4.93 4.96 7.11
C ARG A 138 4.57 6.38 7.54
N VAL A 139 4.63 7.36 6.64
CA VAL A 139 4.21 8.74 6.95
C VAL A 139 2.70 8.80 7.21
N LEU A 140 1.91 8.05 6.44
CA LEU A 140 0.46 7.97 6.65
C LEU A 140 0.09 7.28 7.98
N ASN A 141 0.91 6.36 8.49
CA ASN A 141 0.58 5.59 9.70
C ASN A 141 0.29 6.44 10.92
N GLU A 142 1.08 7.47 11.19
CA GLU A 142 0.88 8.33 12.36
C GLU A 142 -0.48 9.03 12.29
N LEU A 143 -0.78 9.63 11.14
CA LEU A 143 -2.07 10.27 10.88
C LEU A 143 -3.24 9.29 11.03
N ILE A 144 -3.14 8.14 10.35
CA ILE A 144 -4.19 7.13 10.32
C ILE A 144 -4.47 6.65 11.75
N SER A 145 -3.43 6.33 12.51
CA SER A 145 -3.56 5.86 13.88
C SER A 145 -4.25 6.90 14.77
N ASN A 146 -3.83 8.16 14.70
CA ASN A 146 -4.43 9.24 15.50
C ASN A 146 -5.91 9.44 15.18
N ILE A 147 -6.27 9.42 13.89
CA ILE A 147 -7.68 9.54 13.47
C ILE A 147 -8.49 8.36 13.99
N ILE A 148 -8.00 7.14 13.84
CA ILE A 148 -8.70 5.95 14.31
C ILE A 148 -8.91 6.01 15.83
N ILE A 149 -7.87 6.35 16.60
CA ILE A 149 -7.93 6.46 18.06
C ILE A 149 -8.95 7.52 18.51
N LYS A 150 -8.97 8.70 17.85
CA LYS A 150 -9.98 9.75 18.06
C LYS A 150 -11.40 9.21 17.93
N TYR A 151 -11.69 8.47 16.86
CA TYR A 151 -13.03 7.92 16.64
C TYR A 151 -13.36 6.71 17.53
N MET A 152 -12.35 6.00 18.04
CA MET A 152 -12.52 4.91 19.00
C MET A 152 -12.70 5.39 20.45
N GLY A 153 -12.81 6.72 20.70
CA GLY A 153 -13.16 7.29 22.00
C GLY A 153 -11.99 7.56 22.96
N ASP A 154 -10.73 7.47 22.51
CA ASP A 154 -9.55 7.53 23.40
C ASP A 154 -8.75 8.84 23.33
N TYR A 155 -9.20 9.90 22.64
CA TYR A 155 -8.45 11.17 22.61
C TYR A 155 -9.35 12.39 22.80
N GLU A 156 -9.38 12.87 24.04
CA GLU A 156 -9.56 14.29 24.32
C GLU A 156 -8.28 15.03 23.88
N ASN A 157 -8.43 16.02 23.01
CA ASN A 157 -7.41 16.98 22.56
C ASN A 157 -6.23 16.44 21.73
N SER A 158 -6.36 16.53 20.41
CA SER A 158 -5.19 16.70 19.55
C SER A 158 -5.51 17.41 18.23
N ASN A 159 -4.85 18.55 18.02
CA ASN A 159 -4.76 19.24 16.74
C ASN A 159 -3.62 18.61 15.95
N TYR A 160 -3.92 17.91 14.85
CA TYR A 160 -2.88 17.33 13.98
C TYR A 160 -2.92 17.95 12.58
N LYS A 161 -1.73 18.32 12.11
CA LYS A 161 -1.44 18.65 10.72
C LYS A 161 -0.33 17.72 10.25
N ILE A 162 -0.50 17.16 9.06
CA ILE A 162 0.53 16.40 8.36
C ILE A 162 1.60 17.39 7.87
N ASP A 163 2.86 16.99 7.92
CA ASP A 163 3.94 17.69 7.23
C ASP A 163 3.88 17.37 5.72
N GLU A 164 3.14 18.18 4.97
CA GLU A 164 3.02 18.06 3.51
C GLU A 164 4.37 18.12 2.80
N ASP A 165 5.33 18.89 3.32
CA ASP A 165 6.64 19.03 2.70
C ASP A 165 7.46 17.74 2.83
N ARG A 166 7.26 16.99 3.91
CA ARG A 166 7.84 15.65 4.08
C ARG A 166 7.24 14.64 3.09
N LEU A 167 5.93 14.71 2.80
CA LEU A 167 5.31 13.87 1.76
C LEU A 167 5.81 14.25 0.36
N LYS A 168 5.87 15.54 0.03
CA LYS A 168 6.36 16.03 -1.28
C LYS A 168 7.82 15.63 -1.55
N LYS A 169 8.67 15.55 -0.51
CA LYS A 169 10.07 15.09 -0.63
C LYS A 169 10.23 13.59 -0.92
N LEU A 170 9.20 12.78 -0.68
CA LEU A 170 9.25 11.32 -0.84
C LEU A 170 8.81 10.83 -2.23
N ILE A 171 8.20 11.72 -3.03
CA ILE A 171 7.60 11.43 -4.33
C ILE A 171 8.59 11.81 -5.43
#